data_AF-A0A9Q7EAE2-F1
#
_entry.id   AF-A0A9Q7EAE2-F1
#
_cell.length_a   1.000
_cell.length_b   1.000
_cell.length_c   1.000
_cell.angle_alpha   90.00
_cell.angle_beta   90.00
_cell.angle_gamma   90.00
#
_symmetry.space_group_name_H-M   'P 1'
#
loop_
_entity.id
_entity.type
_entity.pdbx_description
1 polymer ?
#
loop_
_entity_poly.entity_id
_entity_poly.type
_entity_poly.pdbx_seq_one_letter_code
_entity_poly.pdbx_strand_id
1 'polypeptide(L)'
;MKKYAFLVLSTLLLTSCSKGDDNSVNSDPVFELEYIKLKDIEEIKNQTFFYAGIKVGDKKTSLVIPGSMSCRASEYFGPAFDPLHPNLDFAYIKYKTGGIMCEVTNSSFFSETSLVEEGQLFTTIRDGYIDDSNPLNIIIVLQERSFKGILEIGFQGEYLRIEDRMSTYKREDPNEKVYLYFKK
;
A
#
# COMPACT_ATOMS: atom_id res chain seq x y z
N MET A 1 54.65 -46.81 -42.25
CA MET A 1 55.56 -45.96 -41.45
C MET A 1 55.24 -44.49 -41.75
N LYS A 2 55.15 -43.67 -40.69
CA LYS A 2 55.03 -42.19 -40.64
C LYS A 2 53.70 -41.61 -41.20
N LYS A 3 52.72 -41.21 -40.38
CA LYS A 3 52.60 -40.13 -39.36
C LYS A 3 52.42 -38.71 -39.91
N TYR A 4 51.15 -38.28 -39.78
CA TYR A 4 50.58 -36.94 -39.51
C TYR A 4 50.70 -35.80 -40.51
N ALA A 5 49.53 -35.31 -40.93
CA ALA A 5 49.27 -33.89 -41.13
C ALA A 5 47.87 -33.55 -40.60
N PHE A 6 47.84 -32.53 -39.76
CA PHE A 6 46.72 -31.82 -39.15
C PHE A 6 45.62 -31.45 -40.15
N LEU A 7 44.35 -31.53 -39.76
CA LEU A 7 43.42 -30.42 -40.04
C LEU A 7 42.26 -30.40 -39.05
N VAL A 8 42.15 -29.25 -38.38
CA VAL A 8 41.02 -28.79 -37.60
C VAL A 8 39.82 -28.65 -38.54
N LEU A 9 38.72 -29.32 -38.24
CA LEU A 9 37.42 -28.95 -38.78
C LEU A 9 36.42 -28.89 -37.63
N SER A 10 36.31 -27.69 -37.10
CA SER A 10 35.26 -27.20 -36.23
C SER A 10 33.89 -27.54 -36.81
N THR A 11 33.26 -28.56 -36.27
CA THR A 11 31.85 -28.87 -36.53
C THR A 11 30.99 -27.83 -35.82
N LEU A 12 30.32 -27.04 -36.65
CA LEU A 12 28.95 -26.56 -36.51
C LEU A 12 28.24 -27.01 -35.22
N LEU A 13 27.58 -26.07 -34.53
CA LEU A 13 26.12 -26.06 -34.42
C LEU A 13 25.67 -24.78 -33.69
N LEU A 14 25.02 -23.93 -34.47
CA LEU A 14 23.83 -23.16 -34.13
C LEU A 14 23.90 -22.23 -32.92
N THR A 15 24.06 -20.96 -33.28
CA THR A 15 23.23 -19.86 -32.79
C THR A 15 21.84 -20.31 -32.30
N SER A 16 21.70 -20.39 -30.99
CA SER A 16 20.45 -20.05 -30.31
C SER A 16 20.81 -19.17 -29.12
N CYS A 17 21.17 -17.92 -29.43
CA CYS A 17 20.75 -16.85 -28.54
C CYS A 17 19.24 -16.87 -28.59
N SER A 18 18.62 -17.61 -27.68
CA SER A 18 17.23 -17.36 -27.33
C SER A 18 17.18 -15.92 -26.82
N LYS A 19 16.89 -14.99 -27.74
CA LYS A 19 16.07 -13.85 -27.39
C LYS A 19 14.78 -14.48 -26.87
N GLY A 20 14.74 -14.70 -25.57
CA GLY A 20 13.48 -14.75 -24.87
C GLY A 20 12.84 -13.39 -25.08
N ASP A 21 12.04 -13.29 -26.14
CA ASP A 21 10.95 -12.34 -26.19
C ASP A 21 9.97 -12.75 -25.08
N ASP A 22 10.38 -12.52 -23.83
CA ASP A 22 9.50 -12.53 -22.68
C ASP A 22 8.66 -11.24 -22.76
N ASN A 23 7.77 -11.20 -23.75
CA ASN A 23 6.51 -10.49 -23.65
C ASN A 23 5.60 -11.23 -22.64
N SER A 24 6.15 -11.59 -21.47
CA SER A 24 5.31 -11.70 -20.31
C SER A 24 4.85 -10.27 -20.06
N VAL A 25 3.64 -9.98 -20.55
CA VAL A 25 2.86 -8.87 -20.02
C VAL A 25 2.79 -9.21 -18.54
N ASN A 26 3.70 -8.61 -17.78
CA ASN A 26 3.80 -8.74 -16.34
C ASN A 26 2.58 -7.98 -15.82
N SER A 27 1.44 -8.67 -15.93
CA SER A 27 0.13 -8.20 -15.57
C SER A 27 0.12 -8.07 -14.08
N ASP A 28 -0.36 -6.92 -13.65
CA ASP A 28 -0.50 -6.61 -12.24
C ASP A 28 -1.81 -7.25 -11.79
N PRO A 29 -1.78 -8.40 -11.09
CA PRO A 29 -2.95 -9.23 -10.88
C PRO A 29 -4.03 -8.53 -10.06
N VAL A 30 -3.70 -7.45 -9.35
CA VAL A 30 -4.68 -6.65 -8.60
C VAL A 30 -5.43 -5.70 -9.52
N PHE A 31 -4.81 -5.14 -10.56
CA PHE A 31 -5.45 -4.13 -11.42
C PHE A 31 -6.48 -4.70 -12.38
N GLU A 32 -6.34 -5.95 -12.79
CA GLU A 32 -7.31 -6.61 -13.68
C GLU A 32 -8.59 -7.04 -12.95
N LEU A 33 -8.60 -6.98 -11.61
CA LEU A 33 -9.77 -7.32 -10.81
C LEU A 33 -10.79 -6.19 -10.83
N GLU A 34 -12.06 -6.60 -10.81
CA GLU A 34 -13.18 -5.67 -10.73
C GLU A 34 -13.10 -4.83 -9.46
N TYR A 35 -13.29 -3.52 -9.61
CA TYR A 35 -13.46 -2.61 -8.50
C TYR A 35 -14.92 -2.58 -8.06
N ILE A 36 -15.15 -2.93 -6.80
CA ILE A 36 -16.44 -2.91 -6.14
C ILE A 36 -16.44 -1.78 -5.13
N LYS A 37 -17.34 -0.80 -5.31
CA LYS A 37 -17.52 0.31 -4.37
C LYS A 37 -17.89 -0.22 -2.98
N LEU A 38 -17.37 0.42 -1.93
CA LEU A 38 -17.80 0.15 -0.56
C LEU A 38 -19.30 0.49 -0.44
N LYS A 39 -20.13 -0.45 0.02
CA LYS A 39 -21.58 -0.25 0.11
C LYS A 39 -22.00 0.21 1.50
N ASP A 40 -21.31 -0.28 2.51
CA ASP A 40 -21.56 0.07 3.91
C ASP A 40 -20.24 0.25 4.68
N ILE A 41 -20.18 1.28 5.53
CA ILE A 41 -19.04 1.51 6.42
C ILE A 41 -18.85 0.35 7.41
N GLU A 42 -19.92 -0.38 7.72
CA GLU A 42 -19.92 -1.60 8.54
C GLU A 42 -18.97 -2.68 7.99
N GLU A 43 -18.74 -2.70 6.66
CA GLU A 43 -17.83 -3.66 6.01
C GLU A 43 -16.36 -3.45 6.42
N ILE A 44 -15.99 -2.29 6.97
CA ILE A 44 -14.62 -1.96 7.39
C ILE A 44 -14.50 -1.53 8.85
N LYS A 45 -15.57 -1.06 9.50
CA LYS A 45 -15.50 -0.37 10.81
C LYS A 45 -14.90 -1.20 11.96
N ASN A 46 -14.96 -2.52 11.87
CA ASN A 46 -14.49 -3.43 12.92
C ASN A 46 -13.31 -4.29 12.44
N GLN A 47 -12.60 -3.86 11.40
CA GLN A 47 -11.59 -4.66 10.74
C GLN A 47 -10.27 -3.90 10.62
N THR A 48 -9.19 -4.65 10.74
CA THR A 48 -7.83 -4.15 10.50
C THR A 48 -7.34 -4.72 9.18
N PHE A 49 -6.74 -3.87 8.34
CA PHE A 49 -6.17 -4.22 7.06
C PHE A 49 -4.71 -3.76 7.01
N PHE A 50 -3.80 -4.67 6.70
CA PHE A 50 -2.37 -4.39 6.59
C PHE A 50 -2.01 -3.83 5.21
N TYR A 51 -1.06 -2.92 5.17
CA TYR A 51 -0.60 -2.30 3.93
C TYR A 51 -0.06 -3.36 2.96
N ALA A 52 -0.62 -3.36 1.76
CA ALA A 52 -0.31 -4.31 0.71
C ALA A 52 0.35 -3.66 -0.51
N GLY A 53 0.19 -2.35 -0.71
CA GLY A 53 0.84 -1.66 -1.82
C GLY A 53 0.25 -0.31 -2.18
N ILE A 54 0.78 0.25 -3.27
CA ILE A 54 0.39 1.55 -3.81
C ILE A 54 0.28 1.49 -5.34
N LYS A 55 -0.74 2.14 -5.90
CA LYS A 55 -0.87 2.41 -7.34
C LYS A 55 -0.84 3.91 -7.60
N VAL A 56 -0.06 4.32 -8.59
CA VAL A 56 0.21 5.72 -8.96
C VAL A 56 -0.16 5.91 -10.43
N GLY A 57 -1.30 6.53 -10.70
CA GLY A 57 -1.81 6.73 -12.06
C GLY A 57 -1.88 5.43 -12.86
N ASP A 58 -1.32 5.45 -14.07
CA ASP A 58 -1.24 4.29 -14.97
C ASP A 58 -0.01 3.39 -14.73
N LYS A 59 0.82 3.71 -13.71
CA LYS A 59 1.99 2.89 -13.36
C LYS A 59 1.54 1.57 -12.74
N LYS A 60 2.43 0.56 -12.83
CA LYS A 60 2.23 -0.73 -12.16
C LYS A 60 2.10 -0.54 -10.66
N THR A 61 1.19 -1.27 -10.03
CA THR A 61 1.05 -1.31 -8.57
C THR A 61 2.33 -1.85 -7.97
N SER A 62 2.83 -1.16 -6.97
CA SER A 62 3.94 -1.62 -6.15
C SER A 62 3.36 -2.34 -4.94
N LEU A 63 3.42 -3.67 -4.96
CA LEU A 63 2.95 -4.52 -3.87
C LEU A 63 4.08 -4.87 -2.91
N VAL A 64 3.73 -5.02 -1.64
CA VAL A 64 4.60 -5.61 -0.62
C VAL A 64 4.84 -7.07 -0.97
N ILE A 65 6.11 -7.48 -0.98
CA ILE A 65 6.50 -8.86 -1.25
C ILE A 65 5.99 -9.75 -0.10
N PRO A 66 5.31 -10.88 -0.37
CA PRO A 66 4.90 -11.81 0.67
C PRO A 66 6.09 -12.23 1.57
N GLY A 67 5.92 -12.14 2.88
CA GLY A 67 6.99 -12.41 3.86
C GLY A 67 8.03 -11.29 4.01
N SER A 68 7.77 -10.10 3.46
CA SER A 68 8.62 -8.92 3.65
C SER A 68 8.77 -8.58 5.13
N MET A 69 10.03 -8.39 5.56
CA MET A 69 10.39 -7.89 6.89
C MET A 69 10.48 -6.35 6.93
N SER A 70 10.02 -5.66 5.88
CA SER A 70 10.01 -4.20 5.85
C SER A 70 8.97 -3.64 6.83
N CYS A 71 9.27 -2.52 7.46
CA CYS A 71 8.32 -1.86 8.37
C CYS A 71 7.01 -1.46 7.68
N ARG A 72 7.04 -1.19 6.37
CA ARG A 72 5.83 -0.95 5.57
C ARG A 72 4.87 -2.13 5.59
N ALA A 73 5.36 -3.37 5.65
CA ALA A 73 4.50 -4.55 5.71
C ALA A 73 3.72 -4.67 7.04
N SER A 74 4.14 -3.95 8.08
CA SER A 74 3.49 -3.89 9.39
C SER A 74 2.52 -2.72 9.53
N GLU A 75 2.49 -1.78 8.58
CA GLU A 75 1.54 -0.68 8.59
C GLU A 75 0.12 -1.19 8.41
N TYR A 76 -0.86 -0.54 9.02
CA TYR A 76 -2.25 -0.98 8.95
C TYR A 76 -3.24 0.17 9.01
N PHE A 77 -4.36 -0.02 8.33
CA PHE A 77 -5.57 0.79 8.43
C PHE A 77 -6.62 0.02 9.26
N GLY A 78 -7.22 0.67 10.24
CA GLY A 78 -8.26 0.03 11.06
C GLY A 78 -8.95 1.01 12.00
N PRO A 79 -9.91 0.54 12.82
CA PRO A 79 -10.58 1.38 13.79
C PRO A 79 -9.58 1.98 14.79
N ALA A 80 -9.83 3.22 15.18
CA ALA A 80 -9.05 3.91 16.20
C ALA A 80 -9.97 4.40 17.31
N PHE A 81 -9.54 4.24 18.56
CA PHE A 81 -10.25 4.74 19.72
C PHE A 81 -9.25 5.41 20.66
N ASP A 82 -9.52 6.66 21.02
CA ASP A 82 -8.80 7.40 22.04
C ASP A 82 -9.80 8.17 22.91
N PRO A 83 -9.82 7.98 24.24
CA PRO A 83 -10.65 8.76 25.15
C PRO A 83 -10.49 10.27 25.03
N LEU A 84 -9.30 10.77 24.65
CA LEU A 84 -9.04 12.20 24.44
C LEU A 84 -9.60 12.72 23.11
N HIS A 85 -9.84 11.82 22.16
CA HIS A 85 -10.32 12.12 20.81
C HIS A 85 -11.49 11.18 20.46
N PRO A 86 -12.67 11.33 21.11
CA PRO A 86 -13.79 10.40 20.97
C PRO A 86 -14.45 10.42 19.58
N ASN A 87 -14.04 11.33 18.71
CA ASN A 87 -14.49 11.46 17.32
C ASN A 87 -13.53 10.83 16.31
N LEU A 88 -12.49 10.11 16.77
CA LEU A 88 -11.67 9.28 15.89
C LEU A 88 -12.45 8.03 15.48
N ASP A 89 -12.43 7.75 14.19
CA ASP A 89 -13.11 6.59 13.60
C ASP A 89 -12.08 5.54 13.17
N PHE A 90 -11.02 5.98 12.47
CA PHE A 90 -9.98 5.11 11.92
C PHE A 90 -8.59 5.71 12.10
N ALA A 91 -7.57 4.86 11.99
CA ALA A 91 -6.19 5.28 11.82
C ALA A 91 -5.48 4.44 10.75
N TYR A 92 -4.60 5.09 10.00
CA TYR A 92 -3.54 4.45 9.25
C TYR A 92 -2.23 4.60 10.03
N ILE A 93 -1.86 3.53 10.73
CA ILE A 93 -0.66 3.46 11.56
C ILE A 93 0.55 3.11 10.71
N LYS A 94 1.55 3.99 10.75
CA LYS A 94 2.76 3.90 9.93
C LYS A 94 3.95 3.51 10.79
N TYR A 95 4.89 2.79 10.17
CA TYR A 95 6.11 2.35 10.83
C TYR A 95 7.34 2.78 10.04
N LYS A 96 8.41 3.07 10.77
CA LYS A 96 9.75 3.32 10.23
C LYS A 96 10.74 2.33 10.81
N THR A 97 11.87 2.16 10.13
CA THR A 97 13.01 1.41 10.69
C THR A 97 13.49 2.11 11.96
N GLY A 98 13.42 1.40 13.07
CA GLY A 98 13.99 1.79 14.36
C GLY A 98 15.36 1.15 14.59
N GLY A 99 15.85 1.24 15.83
CA GLY A 99 17.18 0.70 16.18
C GLY A 99 17.27 -0.83 16.07
N ILE A 100 16.28 -1.53 16.62
CA ILE A 100 16.24 -3.01 16.67
C ILE A 100 14.99 -3.56 15.96
N MET A 101 13.90 -2.83 15.99
CA MET A 101 12.61 -3.23 15.41
C MET A 101 11.94 -2.03 14.73
N CYS A 102 10.83 -2.28 14.04
CA CYS A 102 10.00 -1.22 13.49
C CYS A 102 9.37 -0.41 14.62
N GLU A 103 9.45 0.91 14.49
CA GLU A 103 8.90 1.86 15.45
C GLU A 103 7.74 2.61 14.79
N VAL A 104 6.68 2.89 15.56
CA VAL A 104 5.58 3.73 15.08
C VAL A 104 6.13 5.11 14.74
N THR A 105 5.64 5.68 13.64
CA THR A 105 5.98 7.04 13.21
C THR A 105 4.71 7.85 13.01
N ASN A 106 4.85 9.08 12.50
CA ASN A 106 3.72 9.93 12.16
C ASN A 106 2.70 9.16 11.32
N SER A 107 1.53 9.01 11.88
CA SER A 107 0.40 8.23 11.37
C SER A 107 -0.73 9.18 10.99
N SER A 108 -1.74 8.67 10.31
CA SER A 108 -2.88 9.47 9.86
C SER A 108 -4.15 9.02 10.55
N PHE A 109 -4.88 9.97 11.13
CA PHE A 109 -6.05 9.74 11.97
C PHE A 109 -7.28 10.35 11.31
N PHE A 110 -8.35 9.57 11.24
CA PHE A 110 -9.58 9.86 10.52
C PHE A 110 -10.67 10.17 11.54
N SER A 111 -11.39 11.25 11.31
CA SER A 111 -12.51 11.70 12.14
C SER A 111 -13.63 12.23 11.28
N GLU A 112 -14.83 12.32 11.87
CA GLU A 112 -16.02 12.78 11.14
C GLU A 112 -16.31 11.90 9.90
N THR A 113 -16.03 10.60 10.01
CA THR A 113 -16.02 9.68 8.87
C THR A 113 -17.44 9.18 8.59
N SER A 114 -17.88 9.31 7.33
CA SER A 114 -19.17 8.81 6.89
C SER A 114 -19.14 8.42 5.41
N LEU A 115 -19.86 7.36 5.07
CA LEU A 115 -20.07 6.96 3.68
C LEU A 115 -21.24 7.79 3.13
N VAL A 116 -20.94 8.80 2.30
CA VAL A 116 -21.97 9.73 1.77
C VAL A 116 -22.70 9.16 0.57
N GLU A 117 -22.01 8.33 -0.21
CA GLU A 117 -22.53 7.52 -1.31
C GLU A 117 -21.69 6.24 -1.42
N GLU A 118 -22.15 5.24 -2.19
CA GLU A 118 -21.36 4.03 -2.45
C GLU A 118 -19.95 4.41 -2.97
N GLY A 119 -18.95 3.96 -2.24
CA GLY A 119 -17.53 4.19 -2.50
C GLY A 119 -17.04 5.62 -2.32
N GLN A 120 -17.80 6.50 -1.66
CA GLN A 120 -17.42 7.88 -1.35
C GLN A 120 -17.38 8.10 0.17
N LEU A 121 -16.17 8.09 0.72
CA LEU A 121 -15.93 8.27 2.15
C LEU A 121 -15.61 9.74 2.45
N PHE A 122 -16.54 10.46 3.08
CA PHE A 122 -16.21 11.75 3.66
C PHE A 122 -15.42 11.56 4.94
N THR A 123 -14.34 12.32 5.13
CA THR A 123 -13.53 12.28 6.35
C THR A 123 -12.69 13.54 6.54
N THR A 124 -12.31 13.81 7.78
CA THR A 124 -11.25 14.75 8.16
C THR A 124 -10.01 13.94 8.58
N ILE A 125 -8.89 14.11 7.86
CA ILE A 125 -7.61 13.49 8.19
C ILE A 125 -6.70 14.50 8.89
N ARG A 126 -6.12 14.08 10.00
CA ARG A 126 -5.02 14.75 10.70
C ARG A 126 -3.84 13.82 10.78
N ASP A 127 -2.65 14.35 10.58
CA ASP A 127 -1.46 13.61 10.96
C ASP A 127 -1.27 13.68 12.48
N GLY A 128 -0.52 12.75 13.04
CA GLY A 128 -0.27 12.70 14.47
C GLY A 128 0.74 11.63 14.83
N TYR A 129 1.04 11.50 16.11
CA TYR A 129 1.87 10.42 16.62
C TYR A 129 1.23 9.77 17.84
N ILE A 130 1.63 8.52 18.10
CA ILE A 130 1.28 7.81 19.31
C ILE A 130 2.40 8.04 20.31
N ASP A 131 2.07 8.61 21.47
CA ASP A 131 2.99 8.70 22.60
C ASP A 131 2.76 7.51 23.51
N ASP A 132 3.71 6.59 23.50
CA ASP A 132 3.74 5.37 24.30
C ASP A 132 4.79 5.42 25.42
N SER A 133 5.31 6.62 25.73
CA SER A 133 6.31 6.82 26.80
C SER A 133 5.81 6.34 28.16
N ASN A 134 4.48 6.32 28.36
CA ASN A 134 3.82 5.64 29.45
C ASN A 134 2.95 4.49 28.93
N PRO A 135 3.33 3.21 29.14
CA PRO A 135 2.57 2.07 28.65
C PRO A 135 1.20 1.90 29.33
N LEU A 136 0.98 2.55 30.48
CA LEU A 136 -0.33 2.58 31.15
C LEU A 136 -1.25 3.67 30.60
N ASN A 137 -0.72 4.58 29.78
CA ASN A 137 -1.46 5.72 29.25
C ASN A 137 -0.91 6.10 27.86
N ILE A 138 -1.20 5.25 26.88
CA ILE A 138 -0.92 5.54 25.47
C ILE A 138 -1.88 6.63 25.01
N ILE A 139 -1.35 7.72 24.47
CA ILE A 139 -2.14 8.86 24.00
C ILE A 139 -1.88 9.11 22.51
N ILE A 140 -2.91 9.52 21.78
CA ILE A 140 -2.76 10.01 20.41
C ILE A 140 -2.61 11.53 20.47
N VAL A 141 -1.54 12.05 19.88
CA VAL A 141 -1.33 13.48 19.75
C VAL A 141 -1.60 13.87 18.31
N LEU A 142 -2.77 14.49 18.08
CA LEU A 142 -3.18 14.99 16.77
C LEU A 142 -2.46 16.31 16.42
N GLN A 143 -2.00 16.41 15.18
CA GLN A 143 -1.38 17.59 14.60
C GLN A 143 -2.35 18.32 13.67
N GLU A 144 -1.81 19.12 12.75
CA GLU A 144 -2.59 19.87 11.78
C GLU A 144 -3.39 18.94 10.85
N ARG A 145 -4.49 19.50 10.34
CA ARG A 145 -5.36 18.82 9.40
C ARG A 145 -4.68 18.77 8.04
N SER A 146 -4.35 17.57 7.59
CA SER A 146 -3.77 17.33 6.27
C SER A 146 -4.82 17.25 5.16
N PHE A 147 -6.05 16.81 5.49
CA PHE A 147 -7.13 16.72 4.50
C PHE A 147 -8.53 16.83 5.13
N LYS A 148 -9.49 17.33 4.35
CA LYS A 148 -10.93 17.20 4.62
C LYS A 148 -11.69 17.16 3.30
N GLY A 149 -12.48 16.12 3.10
CA GLY A 149 -13.20 15.93 1.85
C GLY A 149 -13.62 14.48 1.65
N ILE A 150 -13.92 14.14 0.40
CA ILE A 150 -14.36 12.81 -0.01
C ILE A 150 -13.16 12.04 -0.58
N LEU A 151 -13.03 10.79 -0.18
CA LEU A 151 -12.09 9.81 -0.73
C LEU A 151 -12.85 8.72 -1.48
N GLU A 152 -12.30 8.27 -2.60
CA GLU A 152 -12.75 7.02 -3.20
C GLU A 152 -12.33 5.82 -2.34
N ILE A 153 -13.27 4.94 -2.02
CA ILE A 153 -13.01 3.71 -1.24
C ILE A 153 -13.80 2.53 -1.78
N GLY A 154 -13.20 1.34 -1.73
CA GLY A 154 -13.89 0.10 -2.08
C GLY A 154 -12.95 -1.08 -2.06
N PHE A 155 -13.38 -2.18 -2.64
CA PHE A 155 -12.60 -3.39 -2.77
C PHE A 155 -12.19 -3.62 -4.21
N GLN A 156 -10.97 -4.13 -4.39
CA GLN A 156 -10.49 -4.59 -5.68
C GLN A 156 -9.89 -5.99 -5.46
N GLY A 157 -10.69 -7.02 -5.75
CA GLY A 157 -10.44 -8.36 -5.22
C GLY A 157 -10.54 -8.40 -3.69
N GLU A 158 -9.53 -8.94 -3.03
CA GLU A 158 -9.46 -9.04 -1.56
C GLU A 158 -8.87 -7.78 -0.89
N TYR A 159 -8.50 -6.76 -1.67
CA TYR A 159 -7.83 -5.58 -1.16
C TYR A 159 -8.80 -4.44 -0.93
N LEU A 160 -8.77 -3.86 0.27
CA LEU A 160 -9.34 -2.55 0.53
C LEU A 160 -8.49 -1.51 -0.21
N ARG A 161 -9.10 -0.78 -1.13
CA ARG A 161 -8.48 0.29 -1.92
C ARG A 161 -9.00 1.64 -1.41
N ILE A 162 -8.09 2.54 -1.06
CA ILE A 162 -8.44 3.89 -0.58
C ILE A 162 -7.66 4.91 -1.40
N GLU A 163 -8.32 5.98 -1.84
CA GLU A 163 -7.63 7.15 -2.42
C GLU A 163 -6.62 7.72 -1.42
N ASP A 164 -5.40 7.90 -1.89
CA ASP A 164 -4.30 8.29 -1.05
C ASP A 164 -4.30 9.80 -0.75
N ARG A 165 -4.69 10.16 0.46
CA ARG A 165 -4.47 11.49 1.04
C ARG A 165 -3.62 11.44 2.32
N MET A 166 -2.88 10.34 2.50
CA MET A 166 -2.24 9.98 3.76
C MET A 166 -0.77 9.61 3.61
N SER A 167 -0.28 9.31 2.41
CA SER A 167 1.14 9.11 2.16
C SER A 167 1.88 10.43 1.91
N THR A 168 3.21 10.37 1.96
CA THR A 168 4.09 11.50 1.59
C THR A 168 4.34 11.60 0.08
N TYR A 169 3.59 10.84 -0.74
CA TYR A 169 3.73 10.87 -2.19
C TYR A 169 3.43 12.26 -2.74
N LYS A 170 4.41 12.82 -3.45
CA LYS A 170 4.27 14.09 -4.16
C LYS A 170 3.78 13.79 -5.58
N ARG A 171 2.54 14.18 -5.85
CA ARG A 171 1.94 14.07 -7.18
C ARG A 171 2.71 14.93 -8.18
N GLU A 172 3.02 14.34 -9.33
CA GLU A 172 3.63 15.06 -10.46
C GLU A 172 2.55 15.79 -11.27
N ASP A 173 1.38 15.14 -11.44
CA ASP A 173 0.18 15.72 -12.04
C ASP A 173 -0.89 15.95 -10.95
N PRO A 174 -1.43 17.18 -10.81
CA PRO A 174 -2.53 17.47 -9.89
C PRO A 174 -3.77 16.57 -10.03
N ASN A 175 -4.00 16.01 -11.23
CA ASN A 175 -5.13 15.13 -11.53
C ASN A 175 -4.80 13.64 -11.35
N GLU A 176 -3.55 13.30 -11.02
CA GLU A 176 -3.14 11.92 -10.80
C GLU A 176 -3.85 11.32 -9.58
N LYS A 177 -4.55 10.22 -9.83
CA LYS A 177 -5.13 9.40 -8.77
C LYS A 177 -4.10 8.41 -8.26
N VAL A 178 -3.99 8.38 -6.94
CA VAL A 178 -3.09 7.51 -6.21
C VAL A 178 -3.94 6.73 -5.22
N TYR A 179 -3.71 5.42 -5.14
CA TYR A 179 -4.47 4.54 -4.28
C TYR A 179 -3.53 3.71 -3.42
N LEU A 180 -3.86 3.61 -2.13
CA LEU A 180 -3.25 2.64 -1.23
C LEU A 180 -4.13 1.39 -1.19
N TYR A 181 -3.47 0.24 -1.10
CA TYR A 181 -4.10 -1.07 -1.01
C TYR A 181 -3.76 -1.69 0.34
N PHE A 182 -4.77 -2.25 0.99
CA PHE A 182 -4.65 -2.94 2.26
C PHE A 182 -5.33 -4.31 2.17
N LYS A 183 -4.78 -5.30 2.87
CA LYS A 183 -5.31 -6.68 2.90
C LYS A 183 -5.55 -7.10 4.34
N LYS A 184 -6.61 -7.88 4.58
CA LYS A 184 -6.89 -8.46 5.90
C LYS A 184 -5.79 -9.44 6.33
#